data_AF-A0A453EBN3-F1
#
_entry.id   AF-A0A453EBN3-F1
#
_cell.length_a   1.000
_cell.length_b   1.000
_cell.length_c   1.000
_cell.angle_alpha   90.00
_cell.angle_beta   90.00
_cell.angle_gamma   90.00
#
_symmetry.space_group_name_H-M   'P 1'
#
loop_
_entity.id
_entity.type
_entity.pdbx_description
1 polymer ?
#
loop_
_entity_poly.entity_id
_entity_poly.type
_entity_poly.pdbx_seq_one_letter_code
_entity_poly.pdbx_strand_id
1 'polypeptide(L)'
;GNVALDVARILLRCTTELASTDIADYALDALRSSTIRKVYLVGRRGPVQAACTAKELREILGNYKMCLKNVNVYIKEADLATSPADKEEMRNSRIKRRVKPTKFLPSEDGSTVGAMELEKTLLKDDGATGKQVAVGTGEFEELKCGIVLKSIGYKSLPIEGLSFDKYRGVVPNLRGRVLSSESETATVEPGLYVVGWLKRGPTGIVATNLHCAEETHTNRHVFGLWFV
;
A
#
# COMPACT_ATOMS: atom_id res chain seq x y z
N GLY A 1 -4.01 -1.47 2.46
CA GLY A 1 -3.46 -2.50 1.54
C GLY A 1 -2.81 -3.60 2.35
N ASN A 2 -2.33 -4.68 1.72
CA ASN A 2 -1.84 -5.88 2.42
C ASN A 2 -0.90 -5.57 3.59
N VAL A 3 0.15 -4.77 3.38
CA VAL A 3 1.14 -4.39 4.42
C VAL A 3 0.51 -3.80 5.69
N ALA A 4 -0.60 -3.06 5.58
CA ALA A 4 -1.32 -2.55 6.74
C ALA A 4 -2.07 -3.66 7.51
N LEU A 5 -2.54 -4.69 6.80
CA LEU A 5 -3.16 -5.89 7.36
C LEU A 5 -2.10 -6.84 7.94
N ASP A 6 -0.90 -6.90 7.37
CA ASP A 6 0.26 -7.61 7.92
C ASP A 6 0.66 -7.00 9.27
N VAL A 7 0.88 -5.69 9.30
CA VAL A 7 1.17 -4.93 10.53
C VAL A 7 0.06 -5.11 11.58
N ALA A 8 -1.21 -4.99 11.19
CA ALA A 8 -2.33 -5.20 12.11
C ALA A 8 -2.40 -6.66 12.65
N ARG A 9 -2.06 -7.66 11.82
CA ARG A 9 -1.96 -9.06 12.26
C ARG A 9 -0.83 -9.26 13.26
N ILE A 10 0.38 -8.76 13.00
CA ILE A 10 1.51 -8.90 13.93
C ILE A 10 1.25 -8.19 15.27
N LEU A 11 0.65 -6.99 15.25
CA LEU A 11 0.34 -6.23 16.47
C LEU A 11 -0.82 -6.79 17.32
N LEU A 12 -1.64 -7.71 16.79
CA LEU A 12 -2.84 -8.23 17.45
C LEU A 12 -2.90 -9.78 17.54
N ARG A 13 -1.95 -10.52 16.96
CA ARG A 13 -1.87 -11.98 17.09
C ARG A 13 -1.30 -12.37 18.45
N CYS A 14 -1.73 -13.52 18.97
CA CYS A 14 -1.22 -14.03 20.24
C CYS A 14 0.29 -14.31 20.14
N THR A 15 1.06 -13.85 21.13
CA THR A 15 2.53 -14.01 21.14
C THR A 15 2.96 -15.46 21.25
N THR A 16 2.13 -16.36 21.79
CA THR A 16 2.40 -17.81 21.77
C THR A 16 2.24 -18.44 20.39
N GLU A 17 1.41 -17.85 19.51
CA GLU A 17 1.30 -18.27 18.10
C GLU A 17 2.45 -17.71 17.28
N LEU A 18 2.82 -16.44 17.50
CA LEU A 18 4.00 -15.82 16.89
C LEU A 18 5.30 -16.54 17.28
N ALA A 19 5.43 -17.02 18.51
CA ALA A 19 6.57 -17.83 18.97
C ALA A 19 6.71 -19.19 18.24
N SER A 20 5.78 -19.58 17.36
CA SER A 20 5.91 -20.75 16.48
C SER A 20 6.26 -20.40 15.01
N THR A 21 6.60 -19.13 14.75
CA THR A 21 6.93 -18.59 13.42
C THR A 21 8.37 -18.07 13.36
N ASP A 22 8.85 -17.77 12.16
CA ASP A 22 10.15 -17.16 11.84
C ASP A 22 10.24 -15.65 12.19
N ILE A 23 9.46 -15.19 13.17
CA ILE A 23 9.53 -13.83 13.69
C ILE A 23 10.84 -13.61 14.45
N ALA A 24 11.50 -12.48 14.22
CA ALA A 24 12.74 -12.14 14.93
C ALA A 24 12.50 -11.95 16.44
N ASP A 25 13.37 -12.53 17.28
CA ASP A 25 13.20 -12.60 18.73
C ASP A 25 12.97 -11.22 19.38
N TYR A 26 13.75 -10.21 18.98
CA TYR A 26 13.62 -8.85 19.50
C TYR A 26 12.23 -8.23 19.24
N ALA A 27 11.56 -8.62 18.14
CA ALA A 27 10.21 -8.19 17.83
C ALA A 27 9.17 -8.97 18.65
N LEU A 28 9.40 -10.28 18.86
CA LEU A 28 8.57 -11.12 19.72
C LEU A 28 8.62 -10.65 21.19
N ASP A 29 9.78 -10.26 21.71
CA ASP A 29 9.94 -9.75 23.07
C ASP A 29 9.30 -8.36 23.25
N ALA A 30 9.47 -7.47 22.28
CA ALA A 30 8.72 -6.22 22.25
C ALA A 30 7.19 -6.48 22.26
N LEU A 31 6.71 -7.44 21.47
CA LEU A 31 5.29 -7.83 21.45
C LEU A 31 4.82 -8.49 22.76
N ARG A 32 5.67 -9.26 23.45
CA ARG A 32 5.39 -9.81 24.80
C ARG A 32 5.15 -8.72 25.83
N SER A 33 5.89 -7.61 25.77
CA SER A 33 5.68 -6.42 26.61
C SER A 33 4.54 -5.49 26.16
N SER A 34 3.95 -5.72 24.99
CA SER A 34 3.08 -4.74 24.33
C SER A 34 1.75 -4.52 25.04
N THR A 35 1.41 -3.25 25.26
CA THR A 35 0.10 -2.77 25.75
C THR A 35 -0.91 -2.51 24.62
N ILE A 36 -0.54 -2.72 23.35
CA ILE A 36 -1.42 -2.47 22.21
C ILE A 36 -2.60 -3.44 22.22
N ARG A 37 -3.83 -2.91 22.31
CA ARG A 37 -5.09 -3.70 22.24
C ARG A 37 -6.03 -3.24 21.13
N LYS A 38 -5.66 -2.20 20.38
CA LYS A 38 -6.49 -1.59 19.33
C LYS A 38 -5.62 -1.01 18.23
N VAL A 39 -5.88 -1.40 16.98
CA VAL A 39 -5.22 -0.86 15.78
C VAL A 39 -6.28 -0.22 14.90
N TYR A 40 -6.04 0.99 14.43
CA TYR A 40 -6.93 1.70 13.51
C TYR A 40 -6.37 1.66 12.08
N LEU A 41 -7.10 1.03 11.16
CA LEU A 41 -6.76 1.03 9.74
C LEU A 41 -7.38 2.25 9.06
N VAL A 42 -6.54 3.23 8.71
CA VAL A 42 -6.96 4.52 8.14
C VAL A 42 -6.73 4.55 6.63
N GLY A 43 -7.76 4.92 5.87
CA GLY A 43 -7.73 4.99 4.40
C GLY A 43 -8.24 6.33 3.85
N ARG A 44 -7.45 6.95 2.97
CA ARG A 44 -7.76 8.24 2.30
C ARG A 44 -8.79 8.16 1.15
N ARG A 45 -9.29 6.96 0.83
CA ARG A 45 -10.28 6.70 -0.23
C ARG A 45 -11.23 5.61 0.25
N GLY A 46 -12.32 5.41 -0.47
CA GLY A 46 -13.22 4.29 -0.20
C GLY A 46 -12.56 2.93 -0.50
N PRO A 47 -13.29 1.85 -0.24
CA PRO A 47 -12.72 0.52 -0.17
C PRO A 47 -12.78 -0.25 -1.46
N VAL A 48 -13.63 0.16 -2.39
CA VAL A 48 -13.56 -0.34 -3.75
C VAL A 48 -12.19 0.05 -4.34
N GLN A 49 -11.71 1.23 -3.92
CA GLN A 49 -10.37 1.74 -4.16
C GLN A 49 -9.28 1.26 -3.15
N ALA A 50 -9.53 0.21 -2.34
CA ALA A 50 -8.57 -0.31 -1.36
C ALA A 50 -7.64 -1.39 -1.94
N ALA A 51 -6.33 -1.13 -1.87
CA ALA A 51 -5.28 -2.03 -2.38
C ALA A 51 -4.95 -3.22 -1.43
N CYS A 52 -5.97 -3.91 -0.90
CA CYS A 52 -5.82 -5.17 -0.15
C CYS A 52 -6.58 -6.30 -0.84
N THR A 53 -6.00 -7.51 -0.88
CA THR A 53 -6.66 -8.65 -1.52
C THR A 53 -7.74 -9.26 -0.60
N ALA A 54 -8.73 -9.91 -1.22
CA ALA A 54 -9.77 -10.62 -0.48
C ALA A 54 -9.24 -11.80 0.37
N LYS A 55 -8.02 -12.30 0.13
CA LYS A 55 -7.37 -13.29 1.02
C LYS A 55 -6.98 -12.65 2.34
N GLU A 56 -6.14 -11.62 2.30
CA GLU A 56 -5.64 -10.97 3.52
C GLU A 56 -6.76 -10.35 4.36
N LEU A 57 -7.83 -9.87 3.70
CA LEU A 57 -9.03 -9.38 4.38
C LEU A 57 -9.82 -10.51 5.07
N ARG A 58 -9.90 -11.71 4.47
CA ARG A 58 -10.56 -12.88 5.09
C ARG A 58 -9.80 -13.44 6.30
N GLU A 59 -8.48 -13.26 6.38
CA GLU A 59 -7.71 -13.64 7.58
C GLU A 59 -7.99 -12.72 8.79
N ILE A 60 -8.67 -11.59 8.57
CA ILE A 60 -9.08 -10.63 9.61
C ILE A 60 -10.59 -10.65 9.84
N LEU A 61 -11.41 -10.93 8.81
CA LEU A 61 -12.88 -10.95 8.90
C LEU A 61 -13.52 -12.35 8.94
N GLY A 62 -12.74 -13.41 8.74
CA GLY A 62 -13.26 -14.76 8.44
C GLY A 62 -13.56 -15.60 9.68
N ASN A 63 -14.84 -15.88 9.92
CA ASN A 63 -15.23 -16.87 10.93
C ASN A 63 -14.62 -18.26 10.62
N TYR A 64 -14.14 -18.90 11.68
CA TYR A 64 -13.50 -20.23 11.73
C TYR A 64 -12.08 -20.37 11.13
N LYS A 65 -11.23 -21.08 11.88
CA LYS A 65 -9.83 -21.50 11.60
C LYS A 65 -8.74 -20.47 11.25
N MET A 66 -9.01 -19.34 10.58
CA MET A 66 -7.95 -18.38 10.19
C MET A 66 -8.04 -16.98 10.82
N CYS A 67 -9.11 -16.65 11.52
CA CYS A 67 -9.21 -15.36 12.21
C CYS A 67 -8.19 -15.23 13.35
N LEU A 68 -7.75 -14.00 13.62
CA LEU A 68 -7.02 -13.67 14.85
C LEU A 68 -7.92 -13.96 16.06
N LYS A 69 -7.51 -14.89 16.92
CA LYS A 69 -8.27 -15.25 18.13
C LYS A 69 -8.47 -14.02 19.02
N ASN A 70 -9.70 -13.84 19.49
CA ASN A 70 -10.11 -12.75 20.40
C ASN A 70 -9.98 -11.32 19.82
N VAL A 71 -9.85 -11.15 18.50
CA VAL A 71 -9.84 -9.82 17.85
C VAL A 71 -11.21 -9.50 17.28
N ASN A 72 -11.89 -8.50 17.87
CA ASN A 72 -13.15 -7.98 17.36
C ASN A 72 -12.89 -6.90 16.30
N VAL A 73 -13.32 -7.14 15.06
CA VAL A 73 -13.21 -6.15 13.98
C VAL A 73 -14.46 -5.29 13.92
N TYR A 74 -14.29 -3.99 14.18
CA TYR A 74 -15.37 -3.01 14.17
C TYR A 74 -15.32 -2.11 12.94
N ILE A 75 -16.43 -2.04 12.21
CA ILE A 75 -16.63 -1.20 11.02
C ILE A 75 -17.94 -0.43 11.26
N LYS A 76 -17.91 0.91 11.15
CA LYS A 76 -19.12 1.73 11.33
C LYS A 76 -20.05 1.56 10.13
N GLU A 77 -21.37 1.61 10.32
CA GLU A 77 -22.33 1.55 9.21
C GLU A 77 -22.29 2.81 8.31
N ALA A 78 -21.91 3.96 8.86
CA ALA A 78 -21.56 5.15 8.07
C ALA A 78 -20.33 4.90 7.18
N ASP A 79 -19.38 4.08 7.65
CA ASP A 79 -18.28 3.52 6.86
C ASP A 79 -18.72 2.28 6.02
N LEU A 80 -20.02 2.17 5.67
CA LEU A 80 -20.57 1.25 4.68
C LEU A 80 -21.40 1.96 3.59
N ALA A 81 -22.12 3.03 3.93
CA ALA A 81 -23.09 3.70 3.04
C ALA A 81 -22.51 4.15 1.68
N THR A 82 -23.10 3.69 0.56
CA THR A 82 -22.51 3.82 -0.79
C THR A 82 -23.19 4.84 -1.71
N SER A 83 -22.38 5.64 -2.40
CA SER A 83 -22.84 6.55 -3.46
C SER A 83 -23.27 5.79 -4.73
N PRO A 84 -23.96 6.43 -5.69
CA PRO A 84 -24.24 5.82 -6.99
C PRO A 84 -22.98 5.33 -7.71
N ALA A 85 -21.90 6.14 -7.70
CA ALA A 85 -20.62 5.76 -8.29
C ALA A 85 -19.93 4.61 -7.53
N ASP A 86 -20.06 4.55 -6.19
CA ASP A 86 -19.59 3.40 -5.42
C ASP A 86 -20.29 2.11 -5.89
N LYS A 87 -21.61 2.15 -6.19
CA LYS A 87 -22.41 0.97 -6.55
C LYS A 87 -22.00 0.32 -7.88
N GLU A 88 -21.48 1.09 -8.82
CA GLU A 88 -21.03 0.57 -10.11
C GLU A 88 -19.67 -0.14 -10.00
N GLU A 89 -18.72 0.48 -9.28
CA GLU A 89 -17.42 -0.11 -8.94
C GLU A 89 -17.58 -1.34 -7.99
N MET A 90 -18.59 -1.31 -7.10
CA MET A 90 -18.91 -2.36 -6.11
C MET A 90 -19.24 -3.74 -6.67
N ARG A 91 -19.41 -3.90 -7.98
CA ARG A 91 -19.49 -5.24 -8.58
C ARG A 91 -18.23 -6.08 -8.30
N ASN A 92 -17.11 -5.46 -7.87
CA ASN A 92 -15.82 -6.15 -7.66
C ASN A 92 -15.22 -6.15 -6.22
N SER A 93 -15.54 -5.25 -5.26
CA SER A 93 -14.93 -5.28 -3.88
C SER A 93 -15.61 -4.42 -2.77
N ARG A 94 -15.10 -4.50 -1.51
CA ARG A 94 -15.66 -4.02 -0.20
C ARG A 94 -14.52 -3.84 0.86
N ILE A 95 -14.58 -3.13 2.01
CA ILE A 95 -15.56 -2.25 2.72
C ILE A 95 -14.80 -1.13 3.57
N LYS A 96 -15.42 0.01 3.98
CA LYS A 96 -14.79 1.37 4.06
C LYS A 96 -14.04 1.83 5.35
N ARG A 97 -13.22 2.89 5.18
CA ARG A 97 -13.27 4.22 5.87
C ARG A 97 -12.73 5.31 4.92
N ARG A 98 -13.11 6.60 5.04
CA ARG A 98 -12.67 7.73 4.16
C ARG A 98 -12.13 8.97 4.91
N VAL A 99 -10.86 8.97 5.34
CA VAL A 99 -10.20 10.13 5.96
C VAL A 99 -8.70 10.21 5.61
N LYS A 100 -8.13 11.41 5.52
CA LYS A 100 -6.68 11.64 5.35
C LYS A 100 -6.06 12.13 6.67
N PRO A 101 -4.85 11.68 7.06
CA PRO A 101 -4.13 12.28 8.16
C PRO A 101 -3.57 13.65 7.75
N THR A 102 -3.77 14.64 8.61
CA THR A 102 -3.31 16.02 8.40
C THR A 102 -2.19 16.41 9.35
N LYS A 103 -2.28 16.01 10.62
CA LYS A 103 -1.32 16.37 11.67
C LYS A 103 -1.11 15.24 12.67
N PHE A 104 0.08 15.17 13.26
CA PHE A 104 0.33 14.39 14.47
C PHE A 104 0.38 15.35 15.65
N LEU A 105 -0.32 15.02 16.72
CA LEU A 105 -0.40 15.79 17.95
C LEU A 105 0.49 15.09 19.00
N PRO A 106 1.31 15.85 19.74
CA PRO A 106 2.19 15.26 20.76
C PRO A 106 1.41 14.65 21.92
N SER A 107 2.07 13.80 22.69
CA SER A 107 1.65 13.41 24.04
C SER A 107 1.76 14.58 25.02
N GLU A 108 1.17 14.45 26.21
CA GLU A 108 1.13 15.52 27.24
C GLU A 108 2.54 15.93 27.73
N ASP A 109 3.51 15.03 27.66
CA ASP A 109 4.93 15.24 27.95
C ASP A 109 5.78 15.64 26.72
N GLY A 110 5.17 15.72 25.54
CA GLY A 110 5.84 16.07 24.28
C GLY A 110 6.74 14.99 23.67
N SER A 111 6.93 13.84 24.31
CA SER A 111 7.94 12.85 23.91
C SER A 111 7.51 11.92 22.76
N THR A 112 6.21 11.71 22.58
CA THR A 112 5.63 10.75 21.62
C THR A 112 4.42 11.35 20.90
N VAL A 113 3.75 10.55 20.06
CA VAL A 113 2.45 10.93 19.49
C VAL A 113 1.37 10.62 20.52
N GLY A 114 0.52 11.60 20.85
CA GLY A 114 -0.68 11.40 21.67
C GLY A 114 -1.93 11.14 20.83
N ALA A 115 -2.01 11.79 19.67
CA ALA A 115 -3.13 11.65 18.74
C ALA A 115 -2.75 11.99 17.28
N MET A 116 -3.65 11.60 16.37
CA MET A 116 -3.57 11.94 14.95
C MET A 116 -4.84 12.70 14.54
N GLU A 117 -4.65 13.86 13.93
CA GLU A 117 -5.71 14.66 13.33
C GLU A 117 -6.05 14.09 11.94
N LEU A 118 -7.34 13.89 11.69
CA LEU A 118 -7.88 13.28 10.49
C LEU A 118 -8.92 14.19 9.86
N GLU A 119 -8.71 14.60 8.61
CA GLU A 119 -9.73 15.32 7.85
C GLU A 119 -10.58 14.34 7.04
N LYS A 120 -11.92 14.51 7.09
CA LYS A 120 -12.85 13.72 6.28
C LYS A 120 -12.68 14.01 4.80
N THR A 121 -12.80 12.99 3.95
CA THR A 121 -12.59 13.12 2.51
C THR A 121 -13.80 12.66 1.68
N LEU A 122 -14.20 13.50 0.74
CA LEU A 122 -15.12 13.15 -0.35
C LEU A 122 -14.34 12.70 -1.59
N LEU A 123 -14.99 11.96 -2.47
CA LEU A 123 -14.45 11.67 -3.80
C LEU A 123 -15.05 12.65 -4.81
N LYS A 124 -14.19 13.31 -5.57
CA LYS A 124 -14.54 14.14 -6.72
C LYS A 124 -13.93 13.52 -7.97
N ASP A 125 -14.62 13.60 -9.10
CA ASP A 125 -14.01 13.31 -10.40
C ASP A 125 -12.92 14.35 -10.72
N ASP A 126 -11.82 13.95 -11.35
CA ASP A 126 -10.81 14.89 -11.86
C ASP A 126 -11.29 15.62 -13.13
N GLY A 127 -12.35 15.12 -13.78
CA GLY A 127 -12.98 15.72 -14.96
C GLY A 127 -12.16 15.61 -16.24
N ALA A 128 -10.95 15.03 -16.18
CA ALA A 128 -10.00 14.95 -17.29
C ALA A 128 -9.65 13.50 -17.66
N THR A 129 -9.74 12.57 -16.69
CA THR A 129 -9.43 11.15 -16.86
C THR A 129 -10.46 10.20 -16.23
N GLY A 130 -11.55 10.73 -15.67
CA GLY A 130 -12.59 9.94 -14.98
C GLY A 130 -12.11 9.33 -13.66
N LYS A 131 -10.98 9.81 -13.12
CA LYS A 131 -10.39 9.23 -11.90
C LYS A 131 -10.92 9.95 -10.67
N GLN A 132 -11.45 9.16 -9.73
CA GLN A 132 -11.91 9.66 -8.45
C GLN A 132 -10.72 10.04 -7.54
N VAL A 133 -10.60 11.33 -7.26
CA VAL A 133 -9.61 11.93 -6.36
C VAL A 133 -10.25 12.23 -5.00
N ALA A 134 -9.52 11.98 -3.93
CA ALA A 134 -9.96 12.33 -2.58
C ALA A 134 -9.68 13.80 -2.26
N VAL A 135 -10.75 14.57 -2.04
CA VAL A 135 -10.72 15.98 -1.66
C VAL A 135 -11.13 16.12 -0.20
N GLY A 136 -10.50 17.05 0.51
CA GLY A 136 -10.85 17.37 1.90
C GLY A 136 -12.20 18.08 2.00
N THR A 137 -12.83 18.01 3.17
CA THR A 137 -14.13 18.65 3.46
C THR A 137 -14.01 19.85 4.41
N GLY A 138 -12.85 20.05 5.05
CA GLY A 138 -12.71 20.97 6.18
C GLY A 138 -13.30 20.45 7.50
N GLU A 139 -13.89 19.25 7.53
CA GLU A 139 -14.29 18.58 8.78
C GLU A 139 -13.16 17.72 9.33
N PHE A 140 -12.74 17.98 10.58
CA PHE A 140 -11.66 17.28 11.26
C PHE A 140 -12.18 16.42 12.42
N GLU A 141 -11.50 15.31 12.69
CA GLU A 141 -11.68 14.49 13.90
C GLU A 141 -10.32 14.12 14.51
N GLU A 142 -10.23 14.06 15.83
CA GLU A 142 -9.04 13.58 16.55
C GLU A 142 -9.13 12.06 16.78
N LEU A 143 -8.04 11.34 16.50
CA LEU A 143 -7.89 9.94 16.82
C LEU A 143 -6.70 9.74 17.79
N LYS A 144 -6.99 9.57 19.09
CA LYS A 144 -5.98 9.27 20.10
C LYS A 144 -5.25 7.95 19.81
N CYS A 145 -3.92 8.00 19.71
CA CYS A 145 -3.04 6.87 19.44
C CYS A 145 -1.58 7.17 19.82
N GLY A 146 -0.92 6.21 20.49
CA GLY A 146 0.50 6.32 20.88
C GLY A 146 1.51 6.09 19.73
N ILE A 147 1.07 5.49 18.62
CA ILE A 147 1.92 5.04 17.51
C ILE A 147 1.18 5.25 16.18
N VAL A 148 1.89 5.73 15.16
CA VAL A 148 1.38 5.85 13.78
C VAL A 148 2.35 5.17 12.80
N LEU A 149 1.84 4.21 12.02
CA LEU A 149 2.63 3.43 11.05
C LEU A 149 2.17 3.72 9.60
N LYS A 150 3.06 4.28 8.78
CA LYS A 150 2.75 4.80 7.43
C LYS A 150 2.80 3.71 6.34
N SER A 151 1.77 2.88 6.23
CA SER A 151 1.63 1.89 5.14
C SER A 151 1.02 2.49 3.85
N ILE A 152 1.63 3.55 3.31
CA ILE A 152 1.11 4.30 2.14
C ILE A 152 1.72 3.91 0.79
N GLY A 153 2.63 2.94 0.77
CA GLY A 153 3.43 2.53 -0.38
C GLY A 153 4.92 2.80 -0.17
N TYR A 154 5.76 2.16 -0.98
CA TYR A 154 7.21 2.39 -1.01
C TYR A 154 7.59 3.34 -2.15
N LYS A 155 8.88 3.67 -2.24
CA LYS A 155 9.48 4.33 -3.41
C LYS A 155 10.92 3.86 -3.53
N SER A 156 11.39 3.58 -4.74
CA SER A 156 12.80 3.25 -4.96
C SER A 156 13.69 4.47 -4.67
N LEU A 157 14.96 4.23 -4.34
CA LEU A 157 15.98 5.27 -4.31
C LEU A 157 16.71 5.35 -5.67
N PRO A 158 17.23 6.52 -6.06
CA PRO A 158 18.11 6.62 -7.22
C PRO A 158 19.37 5.78 -7.01
N ILE A 159 19.92 5.25 -8.10
CA ILE A 159 21.18 4.51 -8.13
C ILE A 159 22.19 5.37 -8.89
N GLU A 160 23.42 5.46 -8.39
CA GLU A 160 24.47 6.24 -9.05
C GLU A 160 24.76 5.72 -10.47
N GLY A 161 24.97 6.64 -11.41
CA GLY A 161 25.13 6.33 -12.82
C GLY A 161 23.85 5.95 -13.59
N LEU A 162 22.67 5.87 -12.95
CA LEU A 162 21.42 5.53 -13.62
C LEU A 162 20.44 6.71 -13.75
N SER A 163 19.77 6.79 -14.91
CA SER A 163 18.57 7.60 -15.08
C SER A 163 17.46 7.14 -14.11
N PHE A 164 16.77 8.09 -13.47
CA PHE A 164 15.82 7.77 -12.40
C PHE A 164 14.69 8.80 -12.28
N ASP A 165 13.47 8.37 -12.62
CA ASP A 165 12.24 9.15 -12.48
C ASP A 165 11.96 9.41 -11.00
N LYS A 166 12.35 10.62 -10.54
CA LYS A 166 12.21 11.04 -9.14
C LYS A 166 10.75 11.24 -8.72
N TYR A 167 9.78 11.28 -9.65
CA TYR A 167 8.36 11.39 -9.32
C TYR A 167 7.73 10.01 -9.08
N ARG A 168 7.85 9.08 -10.04
CA ARG A 168 7.31 7.71 -9.99
C ARG A 168 8.19 6.74 -9.20
N GLY A 169 9.47 7.04 -9.01
CA GLY A 169 10.41 6.23 -8.23
C GLY A 169 10.84 4.95 -8.95
N VAL A 170 11.15 5.06 -10.24
CA VAL A 170 11.51 3.95 -11.14
C VAL A 170 12.66 4.35 -12.05
N VAL A 171 13.38 3.37 -12.58
CA VAL A 171 14.32 3.62 -13.69
C VAL A 171 13.52 3.73 -15.00
N PRO A 172 13.63 4.82 -15.78
CA PRO A 172 13.01 4.94 -17.09
C PRO A 172 13.40 3.78 -18.00
N ASN A 173 12.42 3.12 -18.60
CA ASN A 173 12.66 1.90 -19.37
C ASN A 173 11.60 1.66 -20.45
N LEU A 174 12.03 1.07 -21.57
CA LEU A 174 11.17 0.55 -22.63
C LEU A 174 11.09 -0.98 -22.48
N ARG A 175 9.95 -1.46 -21.95
CA ARG A 175 9.69 -2.90 -21.68
C ARG A 175 10.75 -3.60 -20.79
N GLY A 176 11.52 -2.82 -20.04
CA GLY A 176 12.63 -3.29 -19.20
C GLY A 176 14.03 -3.13 -19.78
N ARG A 177 14.20 -2.63 -21.01
CA ARG A 177 15.49 -2.05 -21.47
C ARG A 177 15.61 -0.63 -20.88
N VAL A 178 16.71 -0.30 -20.20
CA VAL A 178 16.85 1.02 -19.53
C VAL A 178 17.05 2.15 -20.54
N LEU A 179 16.56 3.35 -20.23
CA LEU A 179 16.75 4.56 -21.04
C LEU A 179 17.82 5.48 -20.42
N SER A 180 18.56 6.17 -21.28
CA SER A 180 19.68 7.05 -20.90
C SER A 180 19.25 8.32 -20.16
N SER A 181 17.99 8.75 -20.32
CA SER A 181 17.41 9.91 -19.63
C SER A 181 15.89 9.79 -19.50
N GLU A 182 15.26 10.79 -18.89
CA GLU A 182 13.80 10.96 -18.84
C GLU A 182 13.22 11.66 -20.09
N SER A 183 14.05 12.01 -21.08
CA SER A 183 13.64 12.71 -22.31
C SER A 183 12.84 11.81 -23.27
N GLU A 184 11.95 12.41 -24.06
CA GLU A 184 11.31 11.73 -25.21
C GLU A 184 12.34 11.30 -26.28
N THR A 185 13.51 11.96 -26.33
CA THR A 185 14.64 11.61 -27.19
C THR A 185 15.61 10.60 -26.56
N ALA A 186 15.27 9.99 -25.41
CA ALA A 186 16.17 9.08 -24.70
C ALA A 186 16.45 7.79 -25.50
N THR A 187 17.74 7.50 -25.67
CA THR A 187 18.22 6.23 -26.22
C THR A 187 18.11 5.10 -25.19
N VAL A 188 18.12 3.85 -25.67
CA VAL A 188 18.26 2.67 -24.82
C VAL A 188 19.73 2.47 -24.45
N GLU A 189 20.00 2.24 -23.16
CA GLU A 189 21.33 1.90 -22.65
C GLU A 189 21.71 0.44 -23.04
N PRO A 190 22.77 0.22 -23.84
CA PRO A 190 23.12 -1.10 -24.33
C PRO A 190 23.48 -2.08 -23.19
N GLY A 191 22.84 -3.24 -23.17
CA GLY A 191 23.09 -4.28 -22.18
C GLY A 191 22.48 -4.04 -20.79
N LEU A 192 21.86 -2.88 -20.55
CA LEU A 192 21.30 -2.52 -19.24
C LEU A 192 19.77 -2.76 -19.18
N TYR A 193 19.35 -3.51 -18.16
CA TYR A 193 17.97 -3.97 -18.00
C TYR A 193 17.44 -3.76 -16.58
N VAL A 194 16.13 -3.60 -16.44
CA VAL A 194 15.43 -3.44 -15.17
C VAL A 194 14.21 -4.36 -15.08
N VAL A 195 13.91 -4.84 -13.87
CA VAL A 195 12.81 -5.77 -13.56
C VAL A 195 12.10 -5.38 -12.25
N GLY A 196 11.00 -6.07 -11.93
CA GLY A 196 10.30 -5.95 -10.65
C GLY A 196 9.79 -4.55 -10.34
N TRP A 197 9.96 -4.12 -9.08
CA TRP A 197 9.48 -2.82 -8.60
C TRP A 197 10.30 -1.63 -9.13
N LEU A 198 11.59 -1.82 -9.46
CA LEU A 198 12.40 -0.75 -10.07
C LEU A 198 11.98 -0.46 -11.53
N LYS A 199 11.37 -1.44 -12.21
CA LYS A 199 10.77 -1.32 -13.56
C LYS A 199 9.36 -0.72 -13.53
N ARG A 200 8.51 -1.15 -12.58
CA ARG A 200 7.05 -0.90 -12.60
C ARG A 200 6.51 -0.02 -11.46
N GLY A 201 7.34 0.34 -10.49
CA GLY A 201 6.93 0.87 -9.19
C GLY A 201 6.48 -0.25 -8.23
N PRO A 202 6.35 0.06 -6.92
CA PRO A 202 6.12 -0.94 -5.88
C PRO A 202 4.66 -1.39 -5.79
N THR A 203 4.22 -2.13 -6.81
CA THR A 203 2.85 -2.67 -6.92
C THR A 203 2.84 -4.09 -7.51
N GLY A 204 1.82 -4.86 -7.16
CA GLY A 204 1.69 -6.28 -7.51
C GLY A 204 2.31 -7.22 -6.47
N ILE A 205 2.07 -8.51 -6.64
CA ILE A 205 2.56 -9.60 -5.78
C ILE A 205 3.82 -10.23 -6.38
N VAL A 206 4.41 -11.23 -5.70
CA VAL A 206 5.59 -11.97 -6.19
C VAL A 206 5.41 -12.50 -7.62
N ALA A 207 4.25 -13.10 -7.93
CA ALA A 207 3.93 -13.57 -9.28
C ALA A 207 3.88 -12.42 -10.33
N THR A 208 3.52 -11.20 -9.95
CA THR A 208 3.58 -10.02 -10.83
C THR A 208 5.02 -9.62 -11.16
N ASN A 209 5.99 -9.96 -10.31
CA ASN A 209 7.41 -9.75 -10.60
C ASN A 209 7.99 -10.86 -11.50
N LEU A 210 7.44 -12.08 -11.47
CA LEU A 210 7.84 -13.17 -12.37
C LEU A 210 7.56 -12.82 -13.84
N HIS A 211 6.31 -12.53 -14.21
CA HIS A 211 5.95 -12.10 -15.57
C HIS A 211 6.65 -10.79 -15.99
N CYS A 212 6.94 -9.90 -15.04
CA CYS A 212 7.69 -8.67 -15.29
C CYS A 212 9.15 -8.93 -15.72
N ALA A 213 9.77 -9.97 -15.13
CA ALA A 213 11.12 -10.42 -15.48
C ALA A 213 11.13 -11.24 -16.79
N GLU A 214 10.14 -12.11 -16.98
CA GLU A 214 9.87 -12.85 -18.21
C GLU A 214 9.75 -11.91 -19.43
N GLU A 215 8.95 -10.83 -19.32
CA GLU A 215 8.84 -9.83 -20.39
C GLU A 215 10.19 -9.14 -20.69
N THR A 216 10.96 -8.78 -19.65
CA THR A 216 12.29 -8.17 -19.84
C THR A 216 13.26 -9.17 -20.51
N HIS A 217 13.20 -10.45 -20.15
CA HIS A 217 14.03 -11.51 -20.72
C HIS A 217 13.72 -11.75 -22.20
N THR A 218 12.44 -11.89 -22.58
CA THR A 218 12.05 -12.01 -24.00
C THR A 218 12.50 -10.79 -24.81
N ASN A 219 12.40 -9.58 -24.25
CA ASN A 219 12.93 -8.36 -24.88
C ASN A 219 14.48 -8.25 -24.91
N ARG A 220 15.23 -9.16 -24.27
CA ARG A 220 16.69 -9.31 -24.49
C ARG A 220 17.00 -10.07 -25.78
N HIS A 221 16.16 -11.02 -26.17
CA HIS A 221 16.40 -11.92 -27.31
C HIS A 221 15.85 -11.41 -28.64
N VAL A 222 15.12 -10.28 -28.65
CA VAL A 222 14.77 -9.56 -29.89
C VAL A 222 16.00 -8.81 -30.42
N PHE A 223 16.92 -9.57 -31.00
CA PHE A 223 17.66 -9.16 -32.20
C PHE A 223 16.69 -9.24 -33.39
N GLY A 224 16.77 -8.29 -34.32
CA GLY A 224 15.82 -8.21 -35.43
C GLY A 224 16.04 -9.34 -36.45
N LEU A 225 15.05 -10.22 -36.62
CA LEU A 225 14.87 -10.90 -37.90
C LEU A 225 14.40 -9.85 -38.91
N TRP A 226 15.36 -9.28 -39.63
CA TRP A 226 15.09 -8.70 -40.95
C TRP A 226 14.75 -9.86 -41.89
N PHE A 227 13.47 -10.08 -42.13
CA PHE A 227 13.05 -10.68 -43.39
C PHE A 227 13.18 -9.61 -44.49
N VAL A 228 13.82 -10.01 -45.59
CA VAL A 228 13.90 -9.27 -46.86
C VAL A 228 12.70 -9.69 -47.70
#